data_AF-A0A2V6FX52-F1
#
_entry.id   AF-A0A2V6FX52-F1
#
_cell.length_a   1.000
_cell.length_b   1.000
_cell.length_c   1.000
_cell.angle_alpha   90.00
_cell.angle_beta   90.00
_cell.angle_gamma   90.00
#
_symmetry.space_group_name_H-M   'P 1'
#
loop_
_entity.id
_entity.type
_entity.pdbx_description
1 polymer ?
#
loop_
_entity_poly.entity_id
_entity_poly.type
_entity_poly.pdbx_seq_one_letter_code
_entity_poly.pdbx_strand_id
1 'polypeptide(L)'
;MKDSVVRGCLLQFLYARRDEGAIAFGHSKEAILPPQGISPRDWFQAVAELAEYGLIDWKPIKDRSGRGLLQGHASISESGIKLIETGGEPPIRIVFDQNLRTAKPKRLVPAANAAQQASVTEAMEKVIAAIEQAGVSEHEKHEARS
;
A
#
# COMPACT_ATOMS: atom_id res chain seq x y z
N MET A 1 -15.01 16.60 -2.10
CA MET A 1 -15.36 15.24 -1.63
C MET A 1 -15.85 15.34 -0.18
N LYS A 2 -16.70 14.44 0.33
CA LYS A 2 -17.10 14.48 1.75
C LYS A 2 -15.95 13.98 2.64
N ASP A 3 -15.78 14.56 3.82
CA ASP A 3 -14.68 14.22 4.75
C ASP A 3 -14.64 12.73 5.11
N SER A 4 -15.81 12.11 5.29
CA SER A 4 -15.92 10.67 5.59
C SER A 4 -15.37 9.79 4.47
N VAL A 5 -15.47 10.24 3.21
CA VAL A 5 -14.93 9.53 2.06
C VAL A 5 -13.42 9.74 2.01
N VAL A 6 -12.92 10.96 2.27
CA VAL A 6 -11.49 11.26 2.31
C VAL A 6 -10.77 10.39 3.36
N ARG A 7 -11.36 10.26 4.57
CA ARG A 7 -10.86 9.35 5.61
C ARG A 7 -10.83 7.90 5.16
N GLY A 8 -11.87 7.42 4.49
CA GLY A 8 -11.94 6.06 3.95
C GLY A 8 -10.87 5.80 2.90
N CYS A 9 -10.69 6.73 1.96
CA CYS A 9 -9.65 6.67 0.94
C CYS A 9 -8.25 6.65 1.56
N LEU A 10 -7.98 7.50 2.55
CA LEU A 10 -6.69 7.55 3.23
C LEU A 10 -6.38 6.25 3.97
N LEU A 11 -7.37 5.72 4.71
CA LEU A 11 -7.18 4.48 5.45
C LEU A 11 -6.95 3.28 4.51
N GLN A 12 -7.70 3.20 3.40
CA GLN A 12 -7.49 2.19 2.36
C GLN A 12 -6.12 2.33 1.68
N PHE A 13 -5.68 3.56 1.44
CA PHE A 13 -4.37 3.84 0.86
C PHE A 13 -3.22 3.35 1.76
N LEU A 14 -3.28 3.64 3.06
CA LEU A 14 -2.28 3.17 4.02
C LEU A 14 -2.32 1.64 4.20
N TYR A 15 -3.52 1.04 4.20
CA TYR A 15 -3.68 -0.42 4.25
C TYR A 15 -3.06 -1.12 3.04
N ALA A 16 -3.23 -0.57 1.84
CA ALA A 16 -2.66 -1.12 0.61
C ALA A 16 -1.13 -1.08 0.59
N ARG A 17 -0.52 -0.19 1.38
CA ARG A 17 0.93 0.03 1.46
C ARG A 17 1.51 -0.30 2.83
N ARG A 18 0.81 -1.11 3.63
CA ARG A 18 1.20 -1.43 5.01
C ARG A 18 2.58 -2.11 5.12
N ASP A 19 2.99 -2.82 4.06
CA ASP A 19 4.28 -3.49 3.98
C ASP A 19 5.44 -2.55 3.59
N GLU A 20 5.15 -1.31 3.17
CA GLU A 20 6.14 -0.30 2.79
C GLU A 20 6.65 0.53 3.98
N GLY A 21 6.05 0.36 5.15
CA GLY A 21 6.36 1.14 6.35
C GLY A 21 5.66 2.50 6.39
N ALA A 22 6.23 3.45 7.12
CA ALA A 22 5.62 4.75 7.35
C ALA A 22 5.80 5.68 6.14
N ILE A 23 4.69 6.25 5.66
CA ILE A 23 4.61 7.06 4.43
C ILE A 23 4.63 8.54 4.78
N ALA A 24 5.36 9.35 4.01
CA ALA A 24 5.45 10.79 4.21
C ALA A 24 4.16 11.54 3.76
N PHE A 25 3.73 12.50 4.58
CA PHE A 25 2.61 13.42 4.32
C PHE A 25 3.00 14.86 4.65
N GLY A 26 2.27 15.80 4.06
CA GLY A 26 2.41 17.23 4.30
C GLY A 26 3.22 17.93 3.22
N HIS A 27 4.07 18.88 3.61
CA HIS A 27 4.82 19.74 2.68
C HIS A 27 6.22 19.23 2.29
N SER A 28 6.59 18.01 2.67
CA SER A 28 7.90 17.45 2.30
C SER A 28 7.94 17.13 0.80
N LYS A 29 9.13 17.14 0.20
CA LYS A 29 9.32 16.72 -1.21
C LYS A 29 8.94 15.25 -1.45
N GLU A 30 8.98 14.45 -0.41
CA GLU A 30 8.67 13.03 -0.41
C GLU A 30 7.19 12.76 -0.06
N ALA A 31 6.42 13.80 0.29
CA ALA A 31 5.03 13.65 0.66
C ALA A 31 4.20 13.13 -0.51
N ILE A 32 3.37 12.13 -0.23
CA ILE A 32 2.49 11.58 -1.25
C ILE A 32 1.37 12.56 -1.54
N LEU A 33 1.19 12.85 -2.83
CA LEU A 33 0.10 13.66 -3.34
C LEU A 33 -1.25 12.98 -3.10
N PRO A 34 -2.30 13.76 -2.78
CA PRO A 34 -3.64 13.21 -2.65
C PRO A 34 -4.13 12.64 -3.99
N PRO A 35 -5.00 11.62 -3.97
CA PRO A 35 -5.75 11.19 -5.15
C PRO A 35 -6.52 12.36 -5.81
N GLN A 36 -6.79 12.23 -7.10
CA GLN A 36 -7.51 13.25 -7.86
C GLN A 36 -8.87 13.58 -7.21
N GLY A 37 -9.18 14.88 -7.09
CA GLY A 37 -10.44 15.36 -6.49
C GLY A 37 -10.43 15.49 -4.97
N ILE A 38 -9.30 15.19 -4.31
CA ILE A 38 -9.07 15.47 -2.89
C ILE A 38 -8.07 16.62 -2.77
N SER A 39 -8.38 17.63 -1.95
CA SER A 39 -7.46 18.74 -1.73
C SER A 39 -6.32 18.32 -0.79
N PRO A 40 -5.10 18.89 -0.92
CA PRO A 40 -4.00 18.60 0.00
C PRO A 40 -4.35 18.89 1.47
N ARG A 41 -5.19 19.91 1.71
CA ARG A 41 -5.68 20.26 3.04
C ARG A 41 -6.55 19.14 3.61
N ASP A 42 -7.56 18.68 2.87
CA ASP A 42 -8.49 17.64 3.37
C ASP A 42 -7.76 16.31 3.56
N TRP A 43 -6.81 16.01 2.68
CA TRP A 43 -5.96 14.84 2.78
C TRP A 43 -5.14 14.83 4.06
N PHE A 44 -4.50 15.96 4.38
CA PHE A 44 -3.72 16.11 5.60
C PHE A 44 -4.60 16.19 6.85
N GLN A 45 -5.78 16.82 6.76
CA GLN A 45 -6.76 16.86 7.84
C GLN A 45 -7.23 15.44 8.21
N ALA A 46 -7.47 14.58 7.21
CA ALA A 46 -7.84 13.19 7.45
C ALA A 46 -6.74 12.40 8.17
N VAL A 47 -5.45 12.74 7.99
CA VAL A 47 -4.35 12.14 8.77
C VAL A 47 -4.52 12.49 10.25
N ALA A 48 -4.74 13.76 10.57
CA ALA A 48 -4.91 14.21 11.96
C ALA A 48 -6.12 13.51 12.62
N GLU A 49 -7.25 13.45 11.91
CA GLU A 49 -8.46 12.80 12.41
C GLU A 49 -8.28 11.29 12.60
N LEU A 50 -7.71 10.57 11.62
CA LEU A 50 -7.50 9.12 11.79
C LEU A 50 -6.51 8.80 12.91
N ALA A 51 -5.52 9.66 13.14
CA ALA A 51 -4.56 9.51 14.22
C ALA A 51 -5.19 9.76 15.59
N GLU A 52 -6.08 10.75 15.71
CA GLU A 52 -6.83 11.06 16.94
C GLU A 52 -7.61 9.84 17.44
N TYR A 53 -8.18 9.05 16.52
CA TYR A 53 -8.93 7.83 16.84
C TYR A 53 -8.10 6.54 16.77
N GLY A 54 -6.76 6.65 16.67
CA GLY A 54 -5.85 5.50 16.72
C GLY A 54 -5.97 4.54 15.54
N LEU A 55 -6.57 4.96 14.42
CA LEU A 55 -6.68 4.15 13.20
C LEU A 55 -5.38 4.17 12.37
N ILE A 56 -4.52 5.14 12.65
CA ILE A 56 -3.17 5.24 12.08
C ILE A 56 -2.20 5.69 13.17
N ASP A 57 -0.93 5.35 12.99
CA ASP A 57 0.17 5.91 13.78
C ASP A 57 0.74 7.12 13.06
N TRP A 58 0.67 8.29 13.69
CA TRP A 58 1.21 9.54 13.15
C TRP A 58 2.48 9.97 13.87
N LYS A 59 3.56 10.14 13.10
CA LYS A 59 4.87 10.62 13.58
C LYS A 59 5.17 11.98 12.98
N PRO A 60 4.89 13.07 13.70
CA PRO A 60 5.10 14.39 13.17
C PRO A 60 6.58 14.77 13.08
N ILE A 61 6.94 15.50 12.03
CA ILE A 61 8.26 16.12 11.93
C ILE A 61 8.11 17.59 12.29
N LYS A 62 8.75 18.00 13.38
CA LYS A 62 8.83 19.41 13.76
C LYS A 62 9.64 20.16 12.71
N ASP A 63 9.03 21.18 12.12
CA ASP A 63 9.82 22.16 11.38
C ASP A 63 10.62 23.04 12.38
N ARG A 64 11.75 23.61 11.93
CA ARG A 64 12.53 24.54 12.75
C ARG A 64 11.79 25.86 13.03
N SER A 65 10.65 26.09 12.40
CA SER A 65 9.90 27.34 12.44
C SER A 65 8.98 27.45 13.67
N GLY A 66 8.75 26.36 14.40
CA GLY A 66 7.82 26.34 15.54
C GLY A 66 6.36 26.56 15.13
N ARG A 67 6.07 26.65 13.82
CA ARG A 67 4.74 26.88 13.25
C ARG A 67 4.11 25.56 12.82
N GLY A 68 4.01 24.65 13.79
CA GLY A 68 3.09 23.53 13.72
C GLY A 68 3.43 22.42 12.74
N LEU A 69 2.68 21.34 12.94
CA LEU A 69 2.76 20.01 12.36
C LEU A 69 2.43 19.98 10.86
N LEU A 70 3.26 20.56 9.99
CA LEU A 70 2.95 20.63 8.55
C LEU A 70 3.44 19.43 7.74
N GLN A 71 4.09 18.46 8.39
CA GLN A 71 4.57 17.25 7.76
C GLN A 71 4.89 16.17 8.78
N GLY A 72 4.99 14.93 8.32
CA GLY A 72 5.27 13.77 9.15
C GLY A 72 5.09 12.48 8.38
N HIS A 73 5.17 11.37 9.11
CA HIS A 73 5.00 10.04 8.55
C HIS A 73 3.80 9.33 9.20
N ALA A 74 2.99 8.66 8.37
CA ALA A 74 1.85 7.88 8.80
C ALA A 74 2.01 6.40 8.41
N SER A 75 1.65 5.50 9.31
CA SER A 75 1.43 4.08 9.01
C SER A 75 0.05 3.65 9.50
N ILE A 76 -0.55 2.65 8.89
CA ILE A 76 -1.81 2.09 9.42
C ILE A 76 -1.53 1.36 10.73
N SER A 77 -2.39 1.56 11.73
CA SER A 77 -2.29 0.86 13.02
C SER A 77 -2.96 -0.52 12.94
N GLU A 78 -2.78 -1.35 13.97
CA GLU A 78 -3.49 -2.63 14.09
C GLU A 78 -5.01 -2.44 14.12
N SER A 79 -5.50 -1.41 14.82
CA SER A 79 -6.93 -1.06 14.84
C SER A 79 -7.45 -0.68 13.46
N GLY A 80 -6.67 0.08 12.68
CA GLY A 80 -7.00 0.45 11.30
C GLY A 80 -7.05 -0.77 10.37
N ILE A 81 -6.08 -1.69 10.49
CA ILE A 81 -6.05 -2.96 9.75
C ILE A 81 -7.30 -3.77 10.07
N LYS A 82 -7.56 -4.01 11.36
CA LYS A 82 -8.72 -4.78 11.82
C LYS A 82 -10.03 -4.17 11.33
N LEU A 83 -10.17 -2.85 11.36
CA LEU A 83 -11.35 -2.14 10.88
C LEU A 83 -11.63 -2.43 9.39
N ILE A 84 -10.58 -2.44 8.56
CA ILE A 84 -10.71 -2.73 7.12
C ILE A 84 -11.03 -4.21 6.87
N GLU A 85 -10.33 -5.13 7.54
CA GLU A 85 -10.46 -6.57 7.32
C GLU A 85 -11.79 -7.14 7.83
N THR A 86 -12.23 -6.68 9.00
CA THR A 86 -13.45 -7.19 9.66
C THR A 86 -14.70 -6.40 9.31
N GLY A 87 -14.53 -5.18 8.77
CA GLY A 87 -15.65 -4.28 8.50
C GLY A 87 -16.38 -3.82 9.77
N GLY A 88 -15.70 -3.79 10.92
CA GLY A 88 -16.24 -3.35 12.19
C GLY A 88 -16.75 -1.91 12.18
N GLU A 89 -17.44 -1.51 13.25
CA GLU A 89 -17.96 -0.14 13.37
C GLU A 89 -16.80 0.85 13.59
N PRO A 90 -16.65 1.86 12.72
CA PRO A 90 -15.55 2.81 12.86
C PRO A 90 -15.84 3.80 14.00
N PRO A 91 -14.81 4.23 14.76
CA PRO A 91 -14.97 5.19 15.86
C PRO A 91 -15.33 6.61 15.39
N ILE A 92 -15.20 6.86 14.08
CA ILE A 92 -15.65 8.07 13.40
C ILE A 92 -16.34 7.71 12.09
N ARG A 93 -17.16 8.63 11.56
CA ARG A 93 -17.82 8.43 10.27
C ARG A 93 -16.78 8.25 9.15
N ILE A 94 -16.68 7.04 8.62
CA ILE A 94 -15.82 6.67 7.49
C ILE A 94 -16.69 6.00 6.44
N VAL A 95 -16.51 6.39 5.19
CA VAL A 95 -17.16 5.76 4.04
C VAL A 95 -16.07 5.12 3.19
N PHE A 96 -16.05 3.80 3.16
CA PHE A 96 -15.14 3.04 2.31
C PHE A 96 -15.67 2.94 0.90
N ASP A 97 -14.82 3.18 -0.09
CA ASP A 97 -15.15 2.84 -1.46
C ASP A 97 -15.10 1.32 -1.61
N GLN A 98 -16.24 0.71 -1.94
CA GLN A 98 -16.35 -0.74 -2.11
C GLN A 98 -15.53 -1.24 -3.31
N ASN A 99 -15.27 -0.40 -4.31
CA ASN A 99 -14.43 -0.75 -5.46
C ASN A 99 -12.94 -0.90 -5.08
N LEU A 100 -12.51 -0.27 -3.98
CA LEU A 100 -11.14 -0.37 -3.48
C LEU A 100 -10.93 -1.56 -2.52
N ARG A 101 -12.00 -2.15 -1.97
CA ARG A 101 -11.90 -3.34 -1.10
C ARG A 101 -11.41 -4.59 -1.85
N THR A 102 -11.56 -4.64 -3.17
CA THR A 102 -11.12 -5.75 -4.03
C THR A 102 -9.84 -5.47 -4.81
N ALA A 103 -9.27 -4.27 -4.69
CA ALA A 103 -8.02 -3.94 -5.34
C ALA A 103 -6.84 -4.57 -4.57
N LYS A 104 -6.53 -5.83 -4.89
CA LYS A 104 -5.16 -6.35 -4.69
C LYS A 104 -4.17 -5.28 -5.19
N PRO A 105 -3.07 -5.01 -4.46
CA PRO A 105 -2.17 -3.92 -4.80
C PRO A 105 -1.59 -4.16 -6.20
N LYS A 106 -2.17 -3.52 -7.21
CA LYS A 106 -1.56 -3.43 -8.52
C LYS A 106 -0.51 -2.35 -8.36
N ARG A 107 0.73 -2.80 -8.14
CA ARG A 107 1.94 -1.97 -8.08
C ARG A 107 1.85 -0.92 -9.19
N LEU A 108 1.53 0.32 -8.83
CA LEU A 108 1.62 1.47 -9.72
C LEU A 108 3.12 1.74 -9.90
N VAL A 109 3.74 0.95 -10.76
CA VAL A 109 5.02 1.32 -11.35
C VAL A 109 4.77 2.60 -12.17
N PRO A 110 5.57 3.66 -11.99
CA PRO A 110 5.53 4.82 -12.86
C PRO A 110 5.67 4.35 -14.32
N ALA A 111 4.86 4.92 -15.22
CA ALA A 111 4.76 4.56 -16.63
C ALA A 111 6.02 4.95 -17.44
N ALA A 112 7.17 4.40 -17.09
CA ALA A 112 8.42 4.57 -17.82
C ALA A 112 9.00 3.25 -18.37
N ASN A 113 8.77 2.08 -17.75
CA ASN A 113 9.55 0.87 -18.09
C ASN A 113 8.71 -0.38 -18.40
N ALA A 114 7.56 -0.24 -19.09
CA ALA A 114 6.73 -1.38 -19.49
C ALA A 114 7.48 -2.42 -20.36
N ALA A 115 8.57 -2.03 -21.03
CA ALA A 115 9.38 -2.93 -21.87
C ALA A 115 10.33 -3.84 -21.07
N GLN A 116 10.69 -3.51 -19.83
CA GLN A 116 11.68 -4.27 -19.06
C GLN A 116 11.07 -5.33 -18.14
N GLN A 117 9.76 -5.27 -17.85
CA GLN A 117 9.11 -6.29 -17.02
C GLN A 117 8.71 -7.53 -17.81
N ALA A 118 8.42 -7.40 -19.10
CA ALA A 118 8.08 -8.55 -19.95
C ALA A 118 9.25 -9.54 -20.11
N SER A 119 10.48 -9.01 -20.26
CA SER A 119 11.67 -9.85 -20.44
C SER A 119 12.09 -10.61 -19.18
N VAL A 120 11.81 -10.07 -17.98
CA VAL A 120 12.15 -10.73 -16.71
C VAL A 120 11.16 -11.86 -16.39
N THR A 121 9.86 -11.70 -16.71
CA THR A 121 8.88 -12.80 -16.57
C THR A 121 9.17 -13.93 -17.56
N GLU A 122 9.50 -13.62 -18.82
CA GLU A 122 9.80 -14.64 -19.81
C GLU A 122 11.09 -15.41 -19.47
N ALA A 123 12.11 -14.72 -18.93
CA ALA A 123 13.35 -15.36 -18.50
C ALA A 123 13.15 -16.26 -17.26
N MET A 124 12.28 -15.87 -16.32
CA MET A 124 12.01 -16.67 -15.13
C MET A 124 11.18 -17.93 -15.43
N GLU A 125 10.19 -17.84 -16.32
CA GLU A 125 9.42 -19.01 -16.77
C GLU A 125 10.28 -20.05 -17.49
N LYS A 126 11.26 -19.61 -18.30
CA LYS A 126 12.21 -20.53 -18.97
C LYS A 126 13.13 -21.25 -17.99
N VAL A 127 13.54 -20.62 -16.88
CA VAL A 127 14.36 -21.28 -15.84
C VAL A 127 13.54 -22.34 -15.10
N ILE A 128 12.28 -22.05 -14.77
CA ILE A 128 11.39 -23.01 -14.09
C ILE A 128 11.14 -24.23 -15.00
N ALA A 129 10.82 -24.01 -16.28
CA ALA A 129 10.61 -25.10 -17.24
C ALA A 129 11.87 -25.96 -17.46
N ALA A 130 13.06 -25.35 -17.46
CA ALA A 130 14.32 -26.08 -17.58
C ALA A 130 14.65 -26.93 -16.33
N ILE A 131 14.27 -26.46 -15.14
CA ILE A 131 14.44 -27.20 -13.88
C ILE A 131 13.47 -28.39 -13.82
N GLU A 132 12.22 -28.22 -14.27
CA GLU A 132 11.25 -29.31 -14.33
C GLU A 132 11.66 -30.41 -15.33
N GLN A 133 12.22 -30.04 -16.49
CA GLN A 133 12.73 -31.02 -17.46
C GLN A 133 14.00 -31.74 -16.98
N ALA A 134 14.84 -31.08 -16.17
CA ALA A 134 16.02 -31.70 -15.57
C ALA A 134 15.66 -32.71 -14.44
N GLY A 135 14.55 -32.49 -13.73
CA GLY A 135 14.09 -33.36 -12.64
C GLY A 135 13.42 -34.67 -13.10
N VAL A 136 12.95 -34.75 -14.34
CA VAL A 136 12.31 -35.97 -14.89
C VAL A 136 13.35 -36.98 -15.39
N SER A 137 14.57 -36.55 -15.74
CA SER A 137 15.59 -37.45 -16.31
C SER A 137 16.36 -38.30 -15.30
N GLU A 138 16.33 -37.99 -13.99
CA GLU A 138 17.01 -38.81 -12.98
C GLU A 138 16.12 -39.89 -12.35
N HIS A 139 14.79 -39.74 -12.36
CA HIS A 139 13.87 -40.74 -11.81
C HIS A 139 13.51 -41.87 -12.81
N GLU A 140 13.83 -41.72 -14.10
CA GLU A 140 13.60 -42.76 -15.12
C GLU A 140 14.86 -43.61 -15.42
N LYS A 141 15.94 -43.48 -14.64
CA LYS A 141 17.19 -44.23 -14.84
C LYS A 141 17.42 -45.37 -13.84
N HIS A 142 16.49 -45.62 -12.92
CA HIS A 142 16.61 -46.71 -11.95
C HIS A 142 15.68 -47.92 -12.18
N GLU A 143 15.02 -48.00 -13.33
CA GLU A 143 14.34 -49.22 -13.81
C GLU A 143 15.04 -49.88 -15.02
N ALA A 144 16.28 -49.49 -15.33
CA ALA A 144 17.09 -50.09 -16.41
C ALA A 144 18.45 -50.66 -15.96
N ARG A 145 18.56 -51.10 -14.70
CA ARG A 145 19.64 -51.96 -14.19
C ARG A 145 19.09 -52.91 -13.13
N SER A 146 18.52 -54.05 -13.53
CA SER A 146 19.17 -55.35 -13.33
C SER A 146 20.70 -55.36 -13.35
#